data_AF-A0A7S2IZ51-F1
#
_entry.id   AF-A0A7S2IZ51-F1
#
_cell.length_a   1.000
_cell.length_b   1.000
_cell.length_c   1.000
_cell.angle_alpha   90.00
_cell.angle_beta   90.00
_cell.angle_gamma   90.00
#
_symmetry.space_group_name_H-M   'P 1'
#
loop_
_entity.id
_entity.type
_entity.pdbx_description
1 polymer ?
#
loop_
_entity_poly.entity_id
_entity_poly.type
_entity_poly.pdbx_seq_one_letter_code
_entity_poly.pdbx_strand_id
1 'polypeptide(L)'
;AAPALLGFDESIDSYCWARGGNGQHAVSCVWANVNILSLYGDEIPYNICRNVEWQVCAAKGALPGQGGNIIRFAKAPRTLELHGGQHPLGSCTGYHPSGCGMQGYASSDIFYMESCVYSLMCKNRDALWRLELGEDWHCEMDWEGYQQLRDYVIQT
;
A
#
# COMPACT_ATOMS: atom_id res chain seq x y z
N ALA A 1 -16.89 -6.86 -5.79
CA ALA A 1 -15.54 -7.33 -5.43
C ALA A 1 -14.55 -6.52 -6.25
N ALA A 2 -13.46 -6.08 -5.64
CA ALA A 2 -12.54 -5.07 -6.21
C ALA A 2 -11.07 -5.43 -5.94
N PRO A 3 -10.11 -5.02 -6.79
CA PRO A 3 -8.69 -5.23 -6.52
C PRO A 3 -8.22 -4.37 -5.34
N ALA A 4 -7.17 -4.80 -4.65
CA ALA A 4 -6.49 -3.97 -3.67
C ALA A 4 -5.71 -2.84 -4.37
N LEU A 5 -5.65 -1.66 -3.77
CA LEU A 5 -4.93 -0.49 -4.28
C LEU A 5 -4.01 0.06 -3.19
N LEU A 6 -2.73 0.24 -3.52
CA LEU A 6 -1.73 0.87 -2.66
C LEU A 6 -1.09 2.08 -3.33
N GLY A 7 -0.55 3.00 -2.54
CA GLY A 7 0.06 4.24 -3.02
C GLY A 7 0.10 5.30 -1.93
N PHE A 8 0.58 6.49 -2.27
CA PHE A 8 0.40 7.67 -1.42
C PHE A 8 -1.07 8.11 -1.44
N ASP A 9 -1.58 8.69 -0.35
CA ASP A 9 -2.96 9.19 -0.25
C ASP A 9 -3.32 10.08 -1.45
N GLU A 10 -2.48 11.05 -1.82
CA GLU A 10 -2.70 11.94 -2.95
C GLU A 10 -2.70 11.22 -4.32
N SER A 11 -1.92 10.14 -4.44
CA SER A 11 -1.89 9.32 -5.64
C SER A 11 -3.13 8.43 -5.74
N ILE A 12 -3.62 7.92 -4.61
CA ILE A 12 -4.85 7.14 -4.49
C ILE A 12 -6.05 8.03 -4.84
N ASP A 13 -6.13 9.25 -4.30
CA ASP A 13 -7.17 10.22 -4.63
C ASP A 13 -7.20 10.48 -6.13
N SER A 14 -6.03 10.80 -6.71
CA SER A 14 -5.88 11.04 -8.14
C SER A 14 -6.30 9.83 -8.98
N TYR A 15 -5.91 8.63 -8.55
CA TYR A 15 -6.27 7.37 -9.21
C TYR A 15 -7.78 7.11 -9.21
N CYS A 16 -8.43 7.33 -8.07
CA CYS A 16 -9.85 7.09 -7.86
C CYS A 16 -10.69 8.14 -8.61
N TRP A 17 -10.34 9.43 -8.54
CA TRP A 17 -11.02 10.49 -9.30
C TRP A 17 -10.93 10.30 -10.81
N ALA A 18 -9.76 9.90 -11.34
CA ALA A 18 -9.59 9.60 -12.76
C ALA A 18 -10.49 8.45 -13.25
N ARG A 19 -11.09 7.67 -12.34
CA ARG A 19 -11.97 6.53 -12.63
C ARG A 19 -13.43 6.78 -12.21
N GLY A 20 -13.82 8.05 -12.12
CA GLY A 20 -15.19 8.44 -11.77
C GLY A 20 -15.48 8.45 -10.27
N GLY A 21 -14.43 8.35 -9.44
CA GLY A 21 -14.53 8.56 -8.00
C GLY A 21 -15.02 9.96 -7.66
N ASN A 22 -15.83 10.08 -6.61
CA ASN A 22 -16.36 11.34 -6.10
C ASN A 22 -16.50 11.29 -4.58
N GLY A 23 -16.43 12.44 -3.92
CA GLY A 23 -16.58 12.60 -2.48
C GLY A 23 -15.27 12.48 -1.70
N GLN A 24 -15.38 12.07 -0.43
CA GLN A 24 -14.25 11.87 0.49
C GLN A 24 -13.37 10.70 0.06
N HIS A 25 -12.11 10.67 0.49
CA HIS A 25 -11.05 9.71 0.10
C HIS A 25 -11.55 8.26 -0.10
N ALA A 26 -12.03 7.62 0.97
CA ALA A 26 -12.51 6.24 0.91
C ALA A 26 -13.75 6.08 0.00
N VAL A 27 -14.67 7.04 0.03
CA VAL A 27 -15.89 7.03 -0.80
C VAL A 27 -15.53 7.11 -2.28
N SER A 28 -14.59 7.98 -2.65
CA SER A 28 -14.09 8.12 -4.02
C SER A 28 -13.57 6.79 -4.57
N CYS A 29 -12.85 6.02 -3.74
CA CYS A 29 -12.30 4.73 -4.14
C CYS A 29 -13.34 3.60 -4.18
N VAL A 30 -14.39 3.65 -3.34
CA VAL A 30 -15.56 2.78 -3.50
C VAL A 30 -16.21 2.98 -4.87
N TRP A 31 -16.41 4.23 -5.29
CA TRP A 31 -16.94 4.55 -6.63
C TRP A 31 -16.02 4.08 -7.75
N ALA A 32 -14.70 4.18 -7.57
CA ALA A 32 -13.71 3.69 -8.53
C ALA A 32 -13.56 2.15 -8.53
N ASN A 33 -14.36 1.42 -7.72
CA ASN A 33 -14.35 -0.03 -7.58
C ASN A 33 -12.94 -0.58 -7.26
N VAL A 34 -12.30 0.00 -6.25
CA VAL A 34 -11.01 -0.44 -5.70
C VAL A 34 -11.04 -0.47 -4.17
N ASN A 35 -10.30 -1.40 -3.57
CA ASN A 35 -10.16 -1.52 -2.12
C ASN A 35 -8.85 -0.87 -1.68
N ILE A 36 -8.93 0.20 -0.90
CA ILE A 36 -7.75 0.84 -0.30
C ILE A 36 -7.50 0.29 1.10
N LEU A 37 -6.23 0.23 1.49
CA LEU A 37 -5.87 0.03 2.89
C LEU A 37 -6.03 1.37 3.61
N SER A 38 -7.14 1.55 4.32
CA SER A 38 -7.42 2.82 4.98
C SER A 38 -6.57 2.97 6.24
N LEU A 39 -5.77 4.04 6.28
CA LEU A 39 -4.99 4.44 7.44
C LEU A 39 -5.86 4.97 8.60
N TYR A 40 -7.15 5.25 8.37
CA TYR A 40 -7.97 5.99 9.34
C TYR A 40 -9.43 5.53 9.29
N GLY A 41 -9.73 4.44 10.01
CA GLY A 41 -11.09 3.98 10.28
C GLY A 41 -11.36 4.00 11.79
N ASP A 42 -12.50 4.56 12.21
CA ASP A 42 -12.90 4.59 13.62
C ASP A 42 -13.30 3.20 14.15
N GLU A 43 -13.77 2.32 13.26
CA GLU A 43 -14.22 0.97 13.60
C GLU A 43 -13.05 -0.02 13.79
N ILE A 44 -11.98 0.13 13.01
CA ILE A 44 -10.76 -0.68 13.11
C ILE A 44 -9.55 0.26 13.16
N PRO A 45 -8.97 0.50 14.36
CA PRO A 45 -7.87 1.44 14.50
C PRO A 45 -6.66 0.94 13.72
N TYR A 46 -6.17 1.82 12.85
CA TYR A 46 -4.98 1.57 12.06
C TYR A 46 -3.73 1.55 12.94
N ASN A 47 -2.83 0.62 12.61
CA ASN A 47 -1.44 0.66 13.03
C ASN A 47 -0.58 -0.10 12.00
N ILE A 48 0.74 -0.02 12.14
CA ILE A 48 1.67 -0.64 11.21
C ILE A 48 1.55 -2.17 11.19
N CYS A 49 1.25 -2.82 12.32
CA CYS A 49 1.02 -4.26 12.35
C CYS A 49 -0.22 -4.66 11.52
N ARG A 50 -1.30 -3.88 11.63
CA ARG A 50 -2.53 -4.07 10.86
C ARG A 50 -2.30 -3.81 9.38
N ASN A 51 -1.48 -2.82 9.04
CA ASN A 51 -1.07 -2.58 7.66
C ASN A 51 -0.39 -3.83 7.05
N VAL A 52 0.63 -4.39 7.74
CA VAL A 52 1.33 -5.61 7.28
C VAL A 52 0.37 -6.80 7.17
N GLU A 53 -0.53 -6.99 8.13
CA GLU A 53 -1.56 -8.02 8.07
C GLU A 53 -2.43 -7.88 6.81
N TRP A 54 -2.90 -6.66 6.53
CA TRP A 54 -3.73 -6.40 5.35
C TRP A 54 -2.98 -6.59 4.04
N GLN A 55 -1.69 -6.26 3.97
CA GLN A 55 -0.87 -6.55 2.79
C GLN A 55 -0.76 -8.06 2.53
N VAL A 56 -0.56 -8.86 3.59
CA VAL A 56 -0.54 -10.32 3.49
C VAL A 56 -1.91 -10.86 3.04
N CYS A 57 -3.00 -10.30 3.55
CA CYS A 57 -4.35 -10.61 3.09
C CYS A 57 -4.55 -10.24 1.62
N ALA A 58 -4.09 -9.06 1.19
CA ALA A 58 -4.19 -8.60 -0.20
C ALA A 58 -3.49 -9.56 -1.17
N ALA A 59 -2.26 -9.98 -0.83
CA ALA A 59 -1.47 -10.94 -1.61
C ALA A 59 -2.17 -12.29 -1.75
N LYS A 60 -2.93 -12.70 -0.73
CA LYS A 60 -3.71 -13.95 -0.73
C LYS A 60 -5.09 -13.80 -1.36
N GLY A 61 -5.51 -12.59 -1.70
CA GLY A 61 -6.88 -12.33 -2.14
C GLY A 61 -7.94 -12.49 -1.04
N ALA A 62 -7.53 -12.27 0.22
CA ALA A 62 -8.31 -12.55 1.41
C ALA A 62 -8.84 -11.29 2.10
N LEU A 63 -8.65 -10.10 1.53
CA LEU A 63 -9.29 -8.90 2.05
C LEU A 63 -10.83 -8.97 1.85
N PRO A 64 -11.63 -8.45 2.80
CA PRO A 64 -13.07 -8.36 2.63
C PRO A 64 -13.44 -7.65 1.32
N GLY A 65 -14.27 -8.29 0.50
CA GLY A 65 -14.70 -7.73 -0.78
C GLY A 65 -13.62 -7.69 -1.87
N GLN A 66 -12.45 -8.33 -1.69
CA GLN A 66 -11.43 -8.40 -2.73
C GLN A 66 -11.82 -9.33 -3.86
N GLY A 67 -11.64 -8.86 -5.10
CA GLY A 67 -11.86 -9.65 -6.32
C GLY A 67 -10.61 -10.45 -6.68
N GLY A 68 -10.43 -11.62 -6.07
CA GLY A 68 -9.21 -12.43 -6.25
C GLY A 68 -8.01 -11.82 -5.54
N ASN A 69 -6.79 -12.12 -6.00
CA ASN A 69 -5.52 -11.65 -5.42
C ASN A 69 -4.85 -10.54 -6.24
N ILE A 70 -5.66 -9.77 -6.98
CA ILE A 70 -5.17 -8.64 -7.78
C ILE A 70 -4.86 -7.46 -6.85
N ILE A 71 -3.67 -6.91 -7.05
CA ILE A 71 -3.14 -5.73 -6.41
C ILE A 71 -2.77 -4.72 -7.50
N ARG A 72 -3.13 -3.46 -7.29
CA ARG A 72 -2.77 -2.32 -8.13
C ARG A 72 -2.03 -1.29 -7.32
N PHE A 73 -1.28 -0.45 -8.03
CA PHE A 73 -0.52 0.63 -7.43
C PHE A 73 -0.95 1.98 -8.03
N ALA A 74 -1.47 2.87 -7.19
CA ALA A 74 -1.82 4.25 -7.55
C ALA A 74 -0.56 5.12 -7.77
N LYS A 75 0.57 4.71 -7.18
CA LYS A 75 1.91 5.21 -7.45
C LYS A 75 2.78 4.02 -7.85
N ALA A 76 3.39 4.05 -9.03
CA ALA A 76 4.23 2.94 -9.50
C ALA A 76 5.44 2.71 -8.57
N PRO A 77 5.68 1.50 -8.03
CA PRO A 77 6.78 1.23 -7.09
C PRO A 77 8.16 1.61 -7.63
N ARG A 78 8.36 1.52 -8.96
CA ARG A 78 9.61 1.92 -9.64
C ARG A 78 9.96 3.40 -9.51
N THR A 79 9.00 4.23 -9.08
CA THR A 79 9.15 5.69 -8.92
C THR A 79 9.48 6.10 -7.49
N LEU A 80 9.74 5.12 -6.63
CA LEU A 80 10.20 5.35 -5.27
C LEU A 80 11.66 5.83 -5.27
N GLU A 81 11.91 6.94 -4.58
CA GLU A 81 13.16 7.68 -4.48
C GLU A 81 13.77 7.52 -3.07
N LEU A 82 14.81 6.70 -2.92
CA LEU A 82 15.48 6.56 -1.62
C LEU A 82 16.11 7.87 -1.12
N HIS A 83 16.60 8.71 -2.06
CA HIS A 83 17.26 9.97 -1.78
C HIS A 83 16.87 11.02 -2.82
N GLY A 84 16.59 12.25 -2.36
CA GLY A 84 16.18 13.36 -3.23
C GLY A 84 14.78 13.19 -3.81
N GLY A 85 14.40 14.10 -4.72
CA GLY A 85 13.11 14.05 -5.42
C GLY A 85 11.92 14.63 -4.65
N GLN A 86 10.71 14.21 -5.01
CA GLN A 86 9.45 14.76 -4.44
C GLN A 86 9.05 14.05 -3.15
N HIS A 87 9.30 12.74 -3.05
CA HIS A 87 8.93 11.93 -1.89
C HIS A 87 10.08 11.03 -1.41
N PRO A 88 11.19 11.61 -0.92
CA PRO A 88 12.30 10.82 -0.38
C PRO A 88 11.89 10.08 0.90
N LEU A 89 12.40 8.87 1.10
CA LEU A 89 12.19 8.11 2.33
C LEU A 89 12.68 8.91 3.57
N GLY A 90 11.87 8.96 4.62
CA GLY A 90 12.18 9.61 5.89
C GLY A 90 12.05 11.15 5.87
N SER A 91 11.47 11.71 4.81
CA SER A 91 11.34 13.18 4.66
C SER A 91 10.00 13.75 5.15
N CYS A 92 9.14 12.90 5.73
CA CYS A 92 7.78 13.25 6.11
C CYS A 92 7.00 13.97 4.99
N THR A 93 7.13 13.45 3.77
CA THR A 93 6.38 13.92 2.60
C THR A 93 5.08 13.15 2.44
N GLY A 94 4.04 13.76 1.89
CA GLY A 94 2.70 13.17 1.85
C GLY A 94 1.84 13.56 3.06
N TYR A 95 0.76 12.82 3.30
CA TYR A 95 -0.21 13.14 4.35
C TYR A 95 0.26 12.64 5.72
N HIS A 96 0.05 13.46 6.76
CA HIS A 96 0.30 13.12 8.15
C HIS A 96 -0.69 13.87 9.08
N PRO A 97 -1.55 13.18 9.84
CA PRO A 97 -2.67 13.80 10.57
C PRO A 97 -2.23 14.73 11.71
N SER A 98 -1.13 14.42 12.40
CA SER A 98 -0.61 15.21 13.53
C SER A 98 0.57 16.11 13.16
N GLY A 99 0.86 16.27 11.86
CA GLY A 99 2.09 16.89 11.37
C GLY A 99 3.38 16.10 11.68
N CYS A 100 4.48 16.51 11.05
CA CYS A 100 5.78 15.83 11.13
C CYS A 100 6.45 16.03 12.50
N GLY A 101 6.13 15.17 13.47
CA GLY A 101 6.85 15.03 14.74
C GLY A 101 7.92 13.93 14.68
N MET A 102 8.64 13.69 15.78
CA MET A 102 9.67 12.63 15.87
C MET A 102 9.11 11.19 15.83
N GLN A 103 7.79 10.99 15.80
CA GLN A 103 7.15 9.71 16.12
C GLN A 103 6.11 9.23 15.10
N GLY A 104 6.01 9.85 13.92
CA GLY A 104 5.01 9.48 12.93
C GLY A 104 5.58 9.31 11.53
N TYR A 105 5.09 8.30 10.82
CA TYR A 105 5.40 8.02 9.43
C TYR A 105 4.41 8.76 8.53
N ALA A 106 4.89 9.45 7.51
CA ALA A 106 3.99 10.01 6.50
C ALA A 106 3.47 8.91 5.57
N SER A 107 2.38 9.18 4.83
CA SER A 107 1.83 8.23 3.85
C SER A 107 2.87 7.75 2.84
N SER A 108 3.88 8.58 2.53
CA SER A 108 4.99 8.17 1.68
C SER A 108 5.85 7.07 2.28
N ASP A 109 6.31 7.24 3.52
CA ASP A 109 7.11 6.25 4.25
C ASP A 109 6.36 4.92 4.40
N ILE A 110 5.05 4.99 4.63
CA ILE A 110 4.19 3.81 4.70
C ILE A 110 4.18 3.10 3.34
N PHE A 111 4.00 3.81 2.23
CA PHE A 111 4.00 3.19 0.90
C PHE A 111 5.36 2.58 0.50
N TYR A 112 6.49 3.18 0.94
CA TYR A 112 7.80 2.53 0.82
C TYR A 112 7.81 1.18 1.54
N MET A 113 7.38 1.17 2.79
CA MET A 113 7.32 -0.04 3.60
C MET A 113 6.41 -1.08 2.97
N GLU A 114 5.25 -0.69 2.45
CA GLU A 114 4.33 -1.58 1.74
C GLU A 114 4.99 -2.22 0.51
N SER A 115 5.64 -1.41 -0.33
CA SER A 115 6.35 -1.91 -1.51
C SER A 115 7.49 -2.87 -1.13
N CYS A 116 8.24 -2.55 -0.08
CA CYS A 116 9.31 -3.39 0.44
C CYS A 116 8.78 -4.72 1.00
N VAL A 117 7.68 -4.70 1.76
CA VAL A 117 7.04 -5.91 2.30
C VAL A 117 6.66 -6.88 1.18
N TYR A 118 6.02 -6.39 0.10
CA TYR A 118 5.77 -7.23 -1.07
C TYR A 118 7.06 -7.75 -1.73
N SER A 119 8.11 -6.94 -1.81
CA SER A 119 9.39 -7.38 -2.37
C SER A 119 10.06 -8.51 -1.55
N LEU A 120 9.79 -8.57 -0.24
CA LEU A 120 10.32 -9.60 0.65
C LEU A 120 9.48 -10.88 0.62
N MET A 121 8.17 -10.79 0.46
CA MET A 121 7.25 -11.94 0.56
C MET A 121 6.73 -12.49 -0.77
N CYS A 122 7.17 -11.95 -1.92
CA CYS A 122 6.72 -12.39 -3.24
C CYS A 122 7.90 -12.83 -4.12
N LYS A 123 7.80 -14.01 -4.75
CA LYS A 123 8.82 -14.58 -5.64
C LYS A 123 9.05 -13.72 -6.88
N ASN A 124 7.98 -13.14 -7.41
CA ASN A 124 7.99 -12.27 -8.59
C ASN A 124 8.27 -10.80 -8.25
N ARG A 125 9.03 -10.53 -7.18
CA ARG A 125 9.42 -9.17 -6.73
C ARG A 125 10.09 -8.32 -7.81
N ASP A 126 10.80 -8.90 -8.77
CA ASP A 126 11.40 -8.13 -9.86
C ASP A 126 10.33 -7.52 -10.80
N ALA A 127 9.16 -8.15 -10.90
CA ALA A 127 8.03 -7.60 -11.65
C ALA A 127 7.41 -6.39 -10.94
N LEU A 128 7.35 -6.39 -9.60
CA LEU A 128 6.85 -5.28 -8.78
C LEU A 128 7.53 -3.95 -9.16
N TRP A 129 8.85 -3.98 -9.32
CA TRP A 129 9.66 -2.81 -9.66
C TRP A 129 9.62 -2.40 -11.13
N ARG A 130 8.84 -3.10 -11.97
CA ARG A 130 8.62 -2.74 -13.37
C ARG A 130 7.21 -2.26 -13.65
N LEU A 131 6.30 -2.39 -12.68
CA LEU A 131 4.89 -2.05 -12.82
C LEU A 131 4.68 -0.59 -13.23
N GLU A 132 3.73 -0.41 -14.13
CA GLU A 132 3.13 0.87 -14.46
C GLU A 132 2.03 1.25 -13.45
N LEU A 133 1.63 2.52 -13.45
CA LEU A 133 0.52 3.00 -12.62
C LEU A 133 -0.77 2.24 -12.97
N GLY A 134 -1.38 1.62 -11.97
CA GLY A 134 -2.64 0.92 -12.10
C GLY A 134 -2.58 -0.44 -12.79
N GLU A 135 -1.39 -0.93 -13.13
CA GLU A 135 -1.20 -2.26 -13.70
C GLU A 135 -1.66 -3.35 -12.72
N ASP A 136 -2.34 -4.37 -13.24
CA ASP A 136 -2.74 -5.53 -12.46
C ASP A 136 -1.50 -6.37 -12.12
N TRP A 137 -1.28 -6.59 -10.83
CA TRP A 137 -0.21 -7.44 -10.34
C TRP A 137 -0.75 -8.46 -9.34
N HIS A 138 -0.12 -9.62 -9.29
CA HIS A 138 -0.43 -10.67 -8.31
C HIS A 138 0.87 -11.07 -7.61
N CYS A 139 0.84 -11.12 -6.28
CA CYS A 139 1.97 -11.63 -5.51
C CYS A 139 2.04 -13.16 -5.64
N GLU A 140 3.13 -13.66 -6.21
CA GLU A 140 3.45 -15.09 -6.12
C GLU A 140 4.09 -15.34 -4.75
N MET A 141 3.29 -15.70 -3.75
CA MET A 141 3.74 -15.85 -2.37
C MET A 141 5.04 -16.68 -2.25
N ASP A 142 6.06 -16.05 -1.67
CA ASP A 142 7.26 -16.69 -1.16
C ASP A 142 7.06 -16.98 0.32
N TRP A 143 6.70 -18.23 0.65
CA TRP A 143 6.45 -18.61 2.03
C TRP A 143 7.70 -18.52 2.89
N GLU A 144 8.90 -18.76 2.35
CA GLU A 144 10.14 -18.64 3.12
C GLU A 144 10.43 -17.17 3.41
N GLY A 145 10.36 -16.31 2.39
CA GLY A 145 10.50 -14.86 2.55
C GLY A 145 9.47 -14.27 3.52
N TYR A 146 8.22 -14.76 3.47
CA TYR A 146 7.18 -14.38 4.44
C TYR A 146 7.51 -14.83 5.87
N GLN A 147 8.04 -16.04 6.07
CA GLN A 147 8.46 -16.50 7.41
C GLN A 147 9.60 -15.62 7.95
N GLN A 148 10.59 -15.29 7.12
CA GLN A 148 11.67 -14.38 7.49
C GLN A 148 11.15 -13.00 7.88
N LEU A 149 10.26 -12.42 7.07
CA LEU A 149 9.62 -11.13 7.39
C LEU A 149 8.87 -11.21 8.73
N ARG A 150 8.08 -12.26 8.95
CA ARG A 150 7.37 -12.46 10.21
C ARG A 150 8.35 -12.53 11.37
N ASP A 151 9.42 -13.29 11.23
CA ASP A 151 10.44 -13.47 12.27
C ASP A 151 11.17 -12.14 12.57
N TYR A 152 11.42 -11.29 11.57
CA TYR A 152 11.94 -9.93 11.80
C TYR A 152 10.97 -9.04 12.58
N VAL A 153 9.67 -9.10 12.29
CA VAL A 153 8.65 -8.23 12.89
C VAL A 153 8.30 -8.65 14.33
N ILE A 154 8.44 -9.93 14.69
CA ILE A 154 8.10 -10.44 16.04
C ILE A 154 9.29 -10.48 17.01
N GLN A 155 10.53 -10.26 16.54
CA GLN A 155 11.74 -10.32 17.38
C GLN A 155 12.11 -8.99 18.06
N THR A 156 11.37 -7.91 17.78
CA THR A 156 11.49 -6.60 18.45
C THR A 156 10.52 -6.48 19.62
#